data_AF-A0A6L3X2U4-F1
#
_entry.id   AF-A0A6L3X2U4-F1
#
_cell.length_a   1.000
_cell.length_b   1.000
_cell.length_c   1.000
_cell.angle_alpha   90.00
_cell.angle_beta   90.00
_cell.angle_gamma   90.00
#
_symmetry.space_group_name_H-M   'P 1'
#
loop_
_entity.id
_entity.type
_entity.pdbx_description
1 polymer ?
#
loop_
_entity_poly.entity_id
_entity_poly.type
_entity_poly.pdbx_seq_one_letter_code
_entity_poly.pdbx_strand_id
1 'polypeptide(L)' 'RHDIIQLGGENLATGLNGEGLFVFAGDQKDVDAIYANPLLAHLPSVKHKRVWALGTETFRLDYYSAMLVLQRLNSIFK' A
#
# COMPACT_ATOMS: atom_id res chain seq x y z
N ARG A 1 -12.03 16.51 -5.98
CA ARG A 1 -11.10 15.42 -6.34
C ARG A 1 -11.87 14.12 -6.16
N HIS A 2 -12.19 13.43 -7.25
CA HIS A 2 -13.02 12.21 -7.28
C HIS A 2 -12.16 10.95 -7.54
N ASP A 3 -10.85 11.11 -7.50
CA ASP A 3 -9.77 10.17 -7.80
C ASP A 3 -9.29 9.41 -6.55
N ILE A 4 -9.79 9.79 -5.36
CA ILE A 4 -9.42 9.20 -4.07
C ILE A 4 -10.70 8.82 -3.33
N ILE A 5 -10.81 7.55 -2.95
CA ILE A 5 -11.86 7.07 -2.07
C ILE A 5 -11.28 7.04 -0.65
N GLN A 6 -11.87 7.81 0.27
CA GLN A 6 -11.52 7.73 1.68
C GLN A 6 -12.19 6.50 2.27
N LEU A 7 -11.38 5.54 2.70
CA LEU A 7 -11.82 4.33 3.37
C LEU A 7 -11.38 4.41 4.84
N GLY A 8 -12.29 4.14 5.76
CA GLY A 8 -12.05 4.12 7.20
C GLY A 8 -12.95 3.12 7.90
N GLY A 9 -12.58 2.73 9.13
CA GLY A 9 -13.35 1.79 9.95
C GLY A 9 -13.53 0.41 9.30
N GLU A 10 -14.69 -0.21 9.45
CA GLU A 10 -15.02 -1.51 8.85
C GLU A 10 -15.00 -1.51 7.31
N ASN A 11 -15.18 -0.36 6.67
CA ASN A 11 -15.20 -0.25 5.21
C ASN A 11 -13.82 -0.40 4.57
N LEU A 12 -12.74 -0.34 5.36
CA LEU A 12 -11.37 -0.60 4.89
C LEU A 12 -11.23 -2.02 4.34
N ALA A 13 -11.81 -3.01 5.03
CA ALA A 13 -11.76 -4.39 4.58
C ALA A 13 -12.49 -4.59 3.25
N THR A 14 -13.65 -3.96 3.10
CA THR A 14 -14.48 -4.08 1.89
C THR A 14 -13.87 -3.32 0.70
N GLY A 15 -13.21 -2.19 0.95
CA GLY A 15 -12.58 -1.39 -0.09
C GLY A 15 -11.19 -1.89 -0.52
N LEU A 16 -10.51 -2.68 0.32
CA LEU A 16 -9.19 -3.25 0.03
C LEU A 16 -9.31 -4.71 -0.43
N ASN A 17 -10.01 -4.94 -1.54
CA ASN A 17 -10.22 -6.28 -2.11
C ASN A 17 -9.14 -6.74 -3.11
N GLY A 18 -8.08 -5.95 -3.29
CA GLY A 18 -7.01 -6.23 -4.25
C GLY A 18 -6.13 -7.43 -3.87
N GLU A 19 -5.60 -8.11 -4.88
CA GLU A 19 -4.63 -9.20 -4.71
C GLU A 19 -3.30 -8.72 -4.10
N GLY A 20 -2.93 -7.47 -4.35
CA GLY A 20 -1.75 -6.82 -3.80
C GLY A 20 -2.06 -5.40 -3.32
N LEU A 21 -1.32 -4.94 -2.32
CA LEU A 21 -1.48 -3.62 -1.72
C LEU A 21 -0.17 -2.84 -1.83
N PHE A 22 -0.25 -1.63 -2.39
CA PHE A 22 0.86 -0.67 -2.42
C PHE A 22 0.59 0.46 -1.43
N VAL A 23 1.53 0.67 -0.51
CA VAL A 23 1.44 1.68 0.55
C VAL A 23 2.26 2.89 0.12
N PHE A 24 1.56 3.97 -0.25
CA PHE A 24 2.18 5.27 -0.55
C PHE A 24 2.54 6.00 0.74
N ALA A 25 3.59 6.82 0.67
CA ALA A 25 4.14 7.57 1.80
C ALA A 25 4.47 6.72 3.04
N GLY A 26 4.62 5.40 2.86
CA GLY A 26 4.86 4.46 3.94
C GLY A 26 6.18 3.72 3.79
N ASP A 27 6.65 3.18 4.91
CA ASP A 27 7.84 2.34 5.01
C ASP A 27 7.50 0.92 5.47
N GLN A 28 8.53 0.13 5.83
CA GLN A 28 8.32 -1.24 6.28
C GLN A 28 7.48 -1.34 7.56
N LYS A 29 7.52 -0.33 8.45
CA LYS A 29 6.73 -0.32 9.68
C LYS A 29 5.24 -0.21 9.38
N ASP A 30 4.87 0.55 8.35
CA ASP A 30 3.47 0.64 7.93
C ASP A 30 2.97 -0.68 7.35
N VAL A 31 3.83 -1.37 6.59
CA VAL A 31 3.54 -2.72 6.09
C VAL A 31 3.36 -3.71 7.24
N ASP A 32 4.25 -3.66 8.24
CA ASP A 32 4.17 -4.51 9.41
C ASP A 32 2.93 -4.20 10.26
N ALA A 33 2.53 -2.93 10.36
CA ALA A 33 1.29 -2.52 11.02
C ALA A 33 0.05 -3.05 10.29
N ILE A 34 0.06 -3.09 8.96
CA ILE A 34 -1.01 -3.72 8.16
C ILE A 34 -1.09 -5.22 8.44
N TYR A 35 0.05 -5.92 8.51
CA TYR A 35 0.07 -7.34 8.86
C TYR A 35 -0.38 -7.61 10.30
N ALA A 36 -0.07 -6.71 11.23
CA ALA A 36 -0.47 -6.82 12.63
C ALA A 36 -1.96 -6.50 12.88
N ASN A 37 -2.65 -5.88 11.93
CA ASN A 37 -4.04 -5.45 12.08
C ASN A 37 -5.02 -6.63 11.91
N PRO A 38 -5.74 -7.07 12.97
CA PRO A 38 -6.67 -8.20 12.90
C PRO A 38 -7.83 -7.97 11.92
N LEU A 39 -8.24 -6.71 11.72
CA LEU A 39 -9.31 -6.37 10.79
C LEU A 39 -8.90 -6.56 9.34
N LEU A 40 -7.60 -6.50 9.03
CA LEU A 40 -7.07 -6.66 7.68
C LEU A 40 -6.49 -8.06 7.43
N ALA A 41 -6.32 -8.86 8.48
CA ALA A 41 -5.74 -10.21 8.41
C ALA A 41 -6.47 -11.17 7.46
N HIS A 42 -7.75 -10.93 7.20
CA HIS A 42 -8.54 -11.77 6.29
C HIS A 42 -8.31 -11.45 4.80
N LEU A 43 -7.72 -10.29 4.48
CA LEU A 43 -7.54 -9.81 3.11
C LEU A 43 -6.58 -10.71 2.31
N PRO A 44 -6.85 -10.95 1.01
CA PRO A 44 -5.98 -11.74 0.16
C PRO A 44 -4.55 -11.19 0.07
N SER A 45 -4.39 -9.87 0.02
CA SER A 45 -3.08 -9.20 0.00
C SER A 45 -2.26 -9.47 1.27
N VAL A 46 -2.91 -9.46 2.44
CA VAL A 46 -2.27 -9.71 3.73
C VAL A 46 -1.92 -11.20 3.90
N LYS A 47 -2.86 -12.10 3.57
CA LYS A 47 -2.64 -13.56 3.65
C LYS A 47 -1.49 -14.03 2.77
N HIS A 48 -1.40 -13.51 1.54
CA HIS A 48 -0.37 -13.90 0.58
C HIS A 48 0.92 -13.09 0.73
N LYS A 49 1.05 -12.24 1.77
CA LYS A 49 2.20 -11.36 1.99
C LYS A 49 2.55 -10.47 0.79
N ARG A 50 1.52 -9.95 0.13
CA ARG A 50 1.58 -9.08 -1.05
C ARG A 50 1.24 -7.64 -0.66
N VAL A 51 1.96 -7.11 0.33
CA VAL A 51 1.88 -5.71 0.77
C VAL A 51 3.26 -5.09 0.65
N TRP A 52 3.37 -3.97 -0.08
CA TRP A 52 4.64 -3.32 -0.37
C TRP A 52 4.60 -1.83 -0.11
N ALA A 53 5.60 -1.34 0.63
CA ALA A 53 5.85 0.08 0.82
C ALA A 53 6.56 0.69 -0.39
N LEU A 54 6.00 1.79 -0.90
CA LEU A 54 6.57 2.55 -2.01
C LEU A 54 7.57 3.63 -1.56
N GLY A 55 7.69 3.89 -0.25
CA GLY A 55 8.62 4.85 0.32
C GLY A 55 7.91 6.11 0.84
N THR A 56 8.49 6.72 1.86
CA THR A 56 7.96 7.92 2.53
C THR A 56 7.91 9.15 1.63
N GLU A 57 8.78 9.18 0.63
CA GLU A 57 8.93 10.23 -0.38
C GLU A 57 7.83 10.21 -1.47
N THR A 58 6.91 9.25 -1.43
CA THR A 58 5.86 9.08 -2.45
C THR A 58 4.54 9.75 -2.11
N PHE A 59 4.51 10.62 -1.08
CA PHE A 59 3.31 11.31 -0.62
C PHE A 59 2.68 12.24 -1.68
N ARG A 60 3.51 12.88 -2.49
CA ARG A 60 3.06 13.57 -3.71
C ARG A 60 3.64 12.81 -4.88
N LEU A 61 2.79 12.49 -5.85
CA LEU A 61 3.22 11.87 -7.10
C LEU A 61 3.42 12.97 -8.15
N ASP A 62 4.65 13.43 -8.26
CA ASP A 62 5.20 14.33 -9.26
C ASP A 62 6.25 13.60 -10.12
N TYR A 63 6.89 14.31 -11.05
CA TYR A 63 7.87 13.73 -11.96
C TYR A 63 9.01 12.99 -11.23
N TYR A 64 9.52 13.54 -10.13
CA TYR A 64 10.68 12.97 -9.43
C TYR A 64 10.27 11.77 -8.58
N SER A 65 9.21 11.92 -7.80
CA SER A 65 8.66 10.83 -6.99
C SER A 65 8.15 9.67 -7.85
N ALA A 66 7.61 9.92 -9.04
CA ALA A 66 7.23 8.86 -9.99
C ALA A 66 8.43 8.01 -10.44
N MET A 67 9.59 8.64 -10.67
CA MET A 67 10.83 7.91 -11.00
C MET A 67 11.29 7.05 -9.82
N LEU A 68 11.16 7.55 -8.58
CA LEU A 68 11.49 6.78 -7.37
C LEU A 68 10.53 5.59 -7.19
N VAL A 69 9.24 5.78 -7.44
CA VAL A 69 8.25 4.68 -7.46
C VAL A 69 8.64 3.63 -8.50
N LEU A 70 9.01 4.04 -9.71
CA LEU A 70 9.43 3.10 -10.75
C LEU A 70 10.68 2.30 -10.35
N GLN A 71 11.68 2.98 -9.79
CA GLN A 71 12.88 2.33 -9.25
C GLN A 71 12.53 1.35 -8.13
N ARG A 72 11.62 1.72 -7.24
CA ARG A 72 11.15 0.89 -6.14
C ARG A 72 10.43 -0.36 -6.63
N LEU A 73 9.50 -0.21 -7.57
CA LEU A 73 8.79 -1.34 -8.19
C LEU A 73 9.76 -2.30 -8.89
N ASN A 74 10.73 -1.78 -9.64
CA ASN A 74 11.78 -2.57 -10.28
C ASN A 74 12.66 -3.31 -9.26
N SER A 75 12.88 -2.75 -8.06
CA SER A 75 13.59 -3.45 -6.98
C SER A 75 12.76 -4.55 -6.32
N ILE A 76 11.43 -4.45 -6.32
CA ILE A 76 10.53 -5.39 -5.65
C ILE A 76 10.22 -6.61 -6.54
N PHE A 77 10.02 -6.39 -7.85
CA PHE A 77 9.50 -7.39 -8.79
C PHE A 77 10.51 -7.87 -9.83
N LYS A 78 11.80 -7.72 -9.55
CA LYS A 78 12.87 -8.19 -10.43
C LYS A 78 13.00 -9.70 -10.48
#